data_AF-A0A939AAG9-F1
#
_entry.id   AF-A0A939AAG9-F1
#
_cell.length_a   1.000
_cell.length_b   1.000
_cell.length_c   1.000
_cell.angle_alpha   90.00
_cell.angle_beta   90.00
_cell.angle_gamma   90.00
#
_symmetry.space_group_name_H-M   'P 1'
#
loop_
_entity.id
_entity.type
_entity.pdbx_description
1 polymer ?
#
loop_
_entity_poly.entity_id
_entity_poly.type
_entity_poly.pdbx_seq_one_letter_code
_entity_poly.pdbx_strand_id
1 'polypeptide(L)'
;MGLTVRLPVCCQRTFGKAALLVLLVAGCLLARPVEGQPRYWFDHVRVTLEAGGSPFHAVQLGMRRIDGGWVVWQTKQYPYVPVYDNRVSVAAQADGDDLMALLEGNGLLELKDAASDVPFGLTFRIEAGWKGRSNALVVRGAELLDDIRYAAILQAIRSFVESRTGVARFRDLVLPESELGLLNLRTFPPAEVEIDGVSMGRETPLNGLELGPGVHVARLRPLGSDKVRRVKFTVYKGQVTNLNLNLDETQ
;
A
#
# COMPACT_ATOMS: atom_id res chain seq x y z
N MET A 1 -3.79 26.72 -24.46
CA MET A 1 -4.15 27.61 -23.34
C MET A 1 -3.20 27.33 -22.18
N GLY A 2 -2.30 28.26 -21.86
CA GLY A 2 -1.31 28.08 -20.79
C GLY A 2 -1.86 28.52 -19.43
N LEU A 3 -1.90 27.61 -18.46
CA LEU A 3 -2.28 27.92 -17.08
C LEU A 3 -1.06 28.56 -16.39
N THR A 4 -1.14 29.86 -16.08
CA THR A 4 -0.09 30.57 -15.34
C THR A 4 -0.47 30.64 -13.88
N VAL A 5 0.16 29.84 -13.03
CA VAL A 5 -0.04 29.88 -11.58
C VAL A 5 0.93 30.89 -10.97
N ARG A 6 0.42 32.01 -10.45
CA ARG A 6 1.22 32.99 -9.69
C ARG A 6 1.26 32.56 -8.23
N LEU A 7 2.45 32.22 -7.73
CA LEU A 7 2.69 31.98 -6.31
C LEU A 7 3.16 33.27 -5.60
N PRO A 8 2.86 33.43 -4.29
CA PRO A 8 3.31 34.57 -3.51
C PRO A 8 4.84 34.61 -3.38
N VAL A 9 5.39 35.82 -3.51
CA VAL A 9 6.83 36.12 -3.64
C VAL A 9 7.68 35.61 -2.44
N CYS A 10 7.07 35.39 -1.27
CA CYS A 10 7.79 34.87 -0.08
C CYS A 10 8.28 33.42 -0.21
N CYS A 11 7.72 32.59 -1.09
CA CYS A 11 8.17 31.20 -1.26
C CYS A 11 9.35 31.01 -2.23
N GLN A 12 9.74 32.04 -3.00
CA GLN A 12 10.73 31.90 -4.08
C GLN A 12 12.19 32.02 -3.64
N ARG A 13 12.48 32.54 -2.44
CA ARG A 13 13.87 32.82 -2.02
C ARG A 13 14.57 31.71 -1.23
N THR A 14 13.85 30.74 -0.69
CA THR A 14 14.43 29.75 0.25
C THR A 14 14.49 28.33 -0.29
N PHE A 15 13.74 28.00 -1.34
CA PHE A 15 13.74 26.66 -1.93
C PHE A 15 14.30 26.70 -3.34
N GLY A 16 15.43 26.02 -3.57
CA GLY A 16 15.95 25.82 -4.93
C GLY A 16 14.89 25.18 -5.83
N LYS A 17 14.90 25.48 -7.14
CA LYS A 17 13.89 25.03 -8.12
C LYS A 17 13.52 23.54 -8.01
N ALA A 18 14.48 22.68 -7.63
CA ALA A 18 14.25 21.27 -7.42
C ALA A 18 13.31 20.95 -6.24
N ALA A 19 13.41 21.67 -5.11
CA ALA A 19 12.58 21.42 -3.93
C ALA A 19 11.12 21.87 -4.12
N LEU A 20 10.90 22.94 -4.89
CA LEU A 20 9.55 23.40 -5.25
C LEU A 20 8.85 22.42 -6.22
N LEU A 21 9.61 21.77 -7.11
CA LEU A 21 9.09 20.75 -8.02
C LEU A 21 8.62 19.50 -7.23
N VAL A 22 9.39 19.07 -6.23
CA VAL A 22 9.04 17.90 -5.39
C VAL A 22 7.74 18.14 -4.61
N LEU A 23 7.55 19.34 -4.05
CA LEU A 23 6.33 19.69 -3.30
C LEU A 23 5.07 19.76 -4.21
N LEU A 24 5.21 20.31 -5.42
CA LEU A 24 4.11 20.35 -6.39
C LEU A 24 3.75 18.96 -6.93
N VAL A 25 4.76 18.11 -7.15
CA VAL A 25 4.55 16.73 -7.61
C VAL A 25 3.87 15.89 -6.53
N ALA A 26 4.27 16.02 -5.26
CA ALA A 26 3.62 15.32 -4.15
C ALA A 26 2.13 15.70 -3.99
N GLY A 27 1.79 16.99 -4.12
CA GLY A 27 0.40 17.46 -4.06
C GLY A 27 -0.46 16.99 -5.23
N CYS A 28 0.09 16.98 -6.46
CA CYS A 28 -0.63 16.49 -7.65
C CYS A 28 -0.75 14.96 -7.71
N LEU A 29 0.16 14.22 -7.09
CA LEU A 29 0.13 12.74 -7.10
C LEU A 29 -1.02 12.16 -6.25
N LEU A 30 -1.47 12.90 -5.23
CA LEU A 30 -2.48 12.45 -4.25
C LEU A 30 -3.92 12.87 -4.60
N ALA A 31 -4.13 13.71 -5.61
CA ALA A 31 -5.47 14.08 -6.04
C ALA A 31 -6.18 12.87 -6.67
N ARG A 32 -7.35 12.50 -6.12
CA ARG A 32 -8.22 11.50 -6.76
C ARG A 32 -8.66 12.02 -8.13
N PRO A 33 -8.69 11.18 -9.18
CA PRO A 33 -9.23 11.59 -10.46
C PRO A 33 -10.69 12.00 -10.28
N VAL A 34 -11.03 13.20 -10.73
CA VAL A 34 -12.42 13.67 -10.80
C VAL A 34 -13.09 12.97 -11.97
N GLU A 35 -14.24 12.34 -11.72
CA GLU A 35 -15.03 11.66 -12.74
C GLU A 35 -15.34 12.64 -13.90
N GLY A 36 -14.86 12.31 -15.11
CA GLY A 36 -14.99 13.17 -16.30
C GLY A 36 -13.77 14.04 -16.64
N GLN A 37 -12.66 13.99 -15.89
CA GLN A 37 -11.43 14.66 -16.33
C GLN A 37 -10.70 13.92 -17.48
N PRO A 38 -10.01 14.66 -18.36
CA PRO A 38 -9.36 14.09 -19.54
C PRO A 38 -8.34 13.01 -19.16
N ARG A 39 -8.36 11.91 -19.93
CA ARG A 39 -7.34 10.85 -19.88
C ARG A 39 -5.95 11.47 -19.84
N TYR A 40 -5.13 11.04 -18.88
CA TYR A 40 -3.80 11.57 -18.66
C TYR A 40 -2.97 11.53 -19.96
N TRP A 41 -2.57 12.69 -20.46
CA TRP A 41 -1.77 12.83 -21.69
C TRP A 41 -0.28 12.51 -21.51
N PHE A 42 0.11 12.02 -20.34
CA PHE A 42 1.50 11.78 -19.99
C PHE A 42 1.74 10.29 -19.78
N ASP A 43 2.97 9.89 -20.11
CA ASP A 43 3.44 8.54 -19.88
C ASP A 43 3.51 8.28 -18.36
N HIS A 44 2.81 7.24 -17.90
CA HIS A 44 2.73 6.87 -16.49
C HIS A 44 2.34 5.40 -16.33
N VAL A 45 2.67 4.86 -15.16
CA VAL A 45 2.07 3.63 -14.65
C VAL A 45 1.88 3.76 -13.15
N ARG A 46 0.73 3.32 -12.65
CA ARG A 46 0.36 3.32 -11.24
C ARG A 46 -0.34 2.01 -10.91
N VAL A 47 0.11 1.37 -9.84
CA VAL A 47 -0.53 0.20 -9.24
C VAL A 47 -0.98 0.60 -7.84
N THR A 48 -2.25 0.39 -7.54
CA THR A 48 -2.83 0.56 -6.21
C THR A 48 -3.32 -0.78 -5.71
N LEU A 49 -2.77 -1.25 -4.61
CA LEU A 49 -3.31 -2.37 -3.84
C LEU A 49 -4.43 -1.84 -2.94
N GLU A 50 -5.67 -2.24 -3.21
CA GLU A 50 -6.85 -1.93 -2.41
C GLU A 50 -7.02 -2.98 -1.28
N ALA A 51 -7.48 -2.53 -0.11
CA ALA A 51 -7.56 -3.36 1.10
C ALA A 51 -8.51 -4.56 0.92
N GLY A 52 -7.92 -5.75 0.72
CA GLY A 52 -8.61 -7.05 0.68
C GLY A 52 -7.81 -8.15 1.41
N GLY A 53 -7.24 -7.81 2.58
CA GLY A 53 -6.31 -8.67 3.34
C GLY A 53 -4.91 -8.07 3.54
N SER A 54 -4.67 -6.87 3.01
CA SER A 54 -3.46 -6.10 3.29
C SER A 54 -3.58 -5.42 4.66
N PRO A 55 -2.51 -5.33 5.47
CA PRO A 55 -2.49 -4.52 6.69
C PRO A 55 -2.35 -3.04 6.38
N PHE A 56 -2.17 -2.65 5.12
CA PHE A 56 -2.22 -1.27 4.68
C PHE A 56 -3.62 -0.97 4.13
N HIS A 57 -4.11 0.25 4.39
CA HIS A 57 -5.33 0.74 3.75
C HIS A 57 -5.15 0.84 2.23
N ALA A 58 -3.96 1.27 1.80
CA ALA A 58 -3.55 1.27 0.41
C ALA A 58 -2.02 1.17 0.28
N VAL A 59 -1.55 0.46 -0.73
CA VAL A 59 -0.16 0.57 -1.20
C VAL A 59 -0.20 1.05 -2.64
N GLN A 60 0.48 2.15 -2.93
CA GLN A 60 0.60 2.69 -4.28
C GLN A 60 2.04 2.62 -4.73
N LEU A 61 2.26 2.10 -5.92
CA LEU A 61 3.53 2.07 -6.61
C LEU A 61 3.33 2.77 -7.95
N GLY A 62 4.26 3.60 -8.39
CA GLY A 62 4.12 4.17 -9.71
C GLY A 62 5.31 4.97 -10.18
N MET A 63 5.20 5.36 -11.45
CA MET A 63 6.10 6.33 -12.04
C MET A 63 5.37 7.18 -13.07
N ARG A 64 5.91 8.36 -13.32
CA ARG A 64 5.39 9.34 -14.26
C ARG A 64 6.54 10.08 -14.91
N ARG A 65 6.43 10.29 -16.22
CA ARG A 65 7.41 11.05 -16.98
C ARG A 65 7.30 12.54 -16.69
N ILE A 66 8.42 13.18 -16.38
CA ILE A 66 8.57 14.62 -16.16
C ILE A 66 9.89 15.06 -16.77
N ASP A 67 9.85 16.03 -17.69
CA ASP A 67 11.00 16.76 -18.26
C ASP A 67 12.31 15.97 -18.39
N GLY A 68 12.37 15.03 -19.35
CA GLY A 68 13.60 14.29 -19.66
C GLY A 68 13.96 13.19 -18.64
N GLY A 69 13.04 12.84 -17.74
CA GLY A 69 13.22 11.72 -16.81
C GLY A 69 11.90 11.17 -16.28
N TRP A 70 12.01 10.32 -15.27
CA TRP A 70 10.89 9.66 -14.62
C TRP A 70 10.92 9.94 -13.12
N VAL A 71 9.80 10.43 -12.57
CA VAL A 71 9.60 10.44 -11.13
C VAL A 71 8.98 9.11 -10.73
N VAL A 72 9.61 8.42 -9.80
CA VAL A 72 9.22 7.11 -9.29
C VAL A 72 8.82 7.28 -7.84
N TRP A 73 7.68 6.71 -7.44
CA TRP A 73 7.20 6.80 -6.08
C TRP A 73 6.63 5.48 -5.56
N GLN A 74 6.66 5.35 -4.25
CA GLN A 74 5.84 4.42 -3.50
C GLN A 74 5.23 5.12 -2.30
N THR A 75 3.96 4.83 -2.05
CA THR A 75 3.20 5.34 -0.92
C THR A 75 2.55 4.16 -0.21
N LYS A 76 2.70 4.10 1.11
CA LYS A 76 1.94 3.18 1.96
C LYS A 76 1.08 3.98 2.92
N GLN A 77 -0.21 3.71 2.91
CA GLN A 77 -1.15 4.27 3.86
C GLN A 77 -1.43 3.22 4.95
N TYR A 78 -1.03 3.56 6.17
CA TYR A 78 -1.29 2.71 7.33
C TYR A 78 -2.77 2.79 7.73
N PRO A 79 -3.31 1.74 8.34
CA PRO A 79 -4.68 1.74 8.82
C PRO A 79 -4.77 2.66 10.06
N TYR A 80 -5.93 3.32 10.24
CA TYR A 80 -6.28 4.19 11.39
C TYR A 80 -5.45 5.43 11.65
N VAL A 81 -4.33 5.64 10.95
CA VAL A 81 -3.51 6.83 11.09
C VAL A 81 -3.35 7.48 9.72
N PRO A 82 -3.52 8.80 9.58
CA PRO A 82 -3.20 9.53 8.35
C PRO A 82 -1.67 9.65 8.14
N VAL A 83 -0.92 8.61 8.50
CA VAL A 83 0.52 8.51 8.29
C VAL A 83 0.76 7.77 6.98
N TYR A 84 1.62 8.36 6.17
CA TYR A 84 2.04 7.83 4.89
C TYR A 84 3.54 7.58 4.93
N ASP A 85 3.99 6.37 4.59
CA ASP A 85 5.38 6.17 4.16
C ASP A 85 5.44 6.54 2.69
N ASN A 86 6.01 7.70 2.40
CA ASN A 86 6.18 8.23 1.06
C ASN A 86 7.66 8.21 0.69
N ARG A 87 7.99 7.50 -0.39
CA ARG A 87 9.34 7.48 -0.94
C ARG A 87 9.29 7.88 -2.39
N VAL A 88 10.16 8.79 -2.75
CA VAL A 88 10.24 9.36 -4.09
C VAL A 88 11.69 9.29 -4.56
N SER A 89 11.87 8.97 -5.82
CA SER A 89 13.16 8.93 -6.50
C SER A 89 13.00 9.41 -7.94
N VAL A 90 14.13 9.59 -8.62
CA VAL A 90 14.18 9.93 -10.04
C VAL A 90 14.92 8.82 -10.78
N ALA A 91 14.38 8.39 -11.91
CA ALA A 91 15.02 7.46 -12.82
C ALA A 91 15.40 8.17 -14.13
N ALA A 92 16.47 7.71 -14.77
CA ALA A 92 16.88 8.19 -16.07
C ALA A 92 15.78 7.90 -17.10
N GLN A 93 15.74 8.69 -18.18
CA GLN A 93 14.73 8.51 -19.23
C GLN A 93 14.75 7.08 -19.80
N ALA A 94 15.94 6.58 -20.15
CA ALA A 94 16.10 5.23 -20.71
C ALA A 94 15.54 4.15 -19.79
N ASP A 95 15.85 4.21 -18.49
CA ASP A 95 15.39 3.22 -17.51
C ASP A 95 13.85 3.10 -17.44
N GLY A 96 13.15 4.24 -17.45
CA GLY A 96 11.69 4.24 -17.43
C GLY A 96 11.08 3.89 -18.78
N ASP A 97 11.70 4.30 -19.89
CA ASP A 97 11.26 3.93 -21.25
C ASP A 97 11.40 2.40 -21.46
N ASP A 98 12.47 1.79 -20.93
CA ASP A 98 12.70 0.34 -20.94
C ASP A 98 11.63 -0.42 -20.13
N LEU A 99 11.27 0.07 -18.93
CA LEU A 99 10.17 -0.50 -18.17
C LEU A 99 8.86 -0.41 -18.97
N MET A 100 8.51 0.76 -19.50
CA MET A 100 7.26 0.92 -20.25
C MET A 100 7.19 0.04 -21.50
N ALA A 101 8.32 -0.13 -22.20
CA ALA A 101 8.41 -1.06 -23.32
C ALA A 101 8.22 -2.53 -22.88
N LEU A 102 8.79 -2.93 -21.74
CA LEU A 102 8.57 -4.26 -21.16
C LEU A 102 7.08 -4.47 -20.82
N LEU A 103 6.42 -3.49 -20.21
CA LEU A 103 5.01 -3.56 -19.85
C LEU A 103 4.10 -3.60 -21.09
N GLU A 104 4.41 -2.80 -22.11
CA GLU A 104 3.76 -2.83 -23.43
C GLU A 104 3.93 -4.21 -24.09
N GLY A 105 5.13 -4.81 -24.04
CA GLY A 105 5.39 -6.16 -24.54
C GLY A 105 4.61 -7.25 -23.81
N ASN A 106 4.19 -7.01 -22.56
CA ASN A 106 3.29 -7.87 -21.79
C ASN A 106 1.80 -7.53 -21.99
N GLY A 107 1.47 -6.62 -22.90
CA GLY A 107 0.09 -6.28 -23.26
C GLY A 107 -0.63 -5.42 -22.24
N LEU A 108 0.06 -4.66 -21.38
CA LEU A 108 -0.54 -3.83 -20.33
C LEU A 108 -1.69 -2.93 -20.85
N LEU A 109 -1.59 -2.44 -22.08
CA LEU A 109 -2.57 -1.50 -22.65
C LEU A 109 -3.75 -2.22 -23.35
N GLU A 110 -3.72 -3.54 -23.41
CA GLU A 110 -4.71 -4.42 -24.03
C GLU A 110 -5.41 -5.34 -23.01
N LEU A 111 -4.79 -5.55 -21.83
CA LEU A 111 -5.38 -6.32 -20.74
C LEU A 111 -6.70 -5.70 -20.26
N LYS A 112 -7.55 -6.55 -19.71
CA LYS A 112 -8.86 -6.17 -19.19
C LYS A 112 -8.93 -6.46 -17.69
N ASP A 113 -10.03 -6.07 -17.07
CA ASP A 113 -10.34 -6.52 -15.71
C ASP A 113 -10.32 -8.05 -15.63
N ALA A 114 -9.80 -8.56 -14.52
CA ALA A 114 -9.73 -9.99 -14.25
C ALA A 114 -9.87 -10.28 -12.76
N ALA A 115 -10.47 -11.41 -12.42
CA ALA A 115 -10.58 -11.85 -11.04
C ALA A 115 -10.41 -13.37 -10.98
N SER A 116 -9.63 -13.84 -10.01
CA SER A 116 -9.61 -15.25 -9.64
C SER A 116 -10.89 -15.61 -8.90
N ASP A 117 -11.36 -16.86 -9.08
CA ASP A 117 -12.50 -17.42 -8.36
C ASP A 117 -12.20 -17.66 -6.87
N VAL A 118 -10.92 -17.55 -6.46
CA VAL A 118 -10.51 -17.77 -5.07
C VAL A 118 -10.98 -16.59 -4.20
N PRO A 119 -11.70 -16.85 -3.09
CA PRO A 119 -12.30 -15.81 -2.26
C PRO A 119 -11.26 -14.92 -1.54
N PHE A 120 -10.03 -15.38 -1.43
CA PHE A 120 -8.93 -14.68 -0.76
C PHE A 120 -7.86 -14.33 -1.81
N GLY A 121 -7.87 -13.08 -2.26
CA GLY A 121 -6.92 -12.58 -3.25
C GLY A 121 -6.82 -11.07 -3.14
N LEU A 122 -5.61 -10.54 -3.33
CA LEU A 122 -5.34 -9.12 -3.29
C LEU A 122 -5.96 -8.42 -4.51
N THR A 123 -6.55 -7.25 -4.32
CA THR A 123 -7.13 -6.45 -5.41
C THR A 123 -6.18 -5.34 -5.81
N PHE A 124 -5.73 -5.38 -7.06
CA PHE A 124 -4.86 -4.37 -7.66
C PHE A 124 -5.63 -3.55 -8.70
N ARG A 125 -5.59 -2.24 -8.57
CA ARG A 125 -5.99 -1.30 -9.63
C ARG A 125 -4.73 -0.85 -10.37
N ILE A 126 -4.70 -1.05 -11.68
CA ILE A 126 -3.59 -0.67 -12.55
C ILE A 126 -4.07 0.43 -13.49
N GLU A 127 -3.38 1.57 -13.50
CA GLU A 127 -3.61 2.70 -14.40
C GLU A 127 -2.33 2.96 -15.19
N ALA A 128 -2.40 3.01 -16.51
CA ALA A 128 -1.23 3.23 -17.35
C ALA A 128 -1.53 4.11 -18.56
N GLY A 129 -0.54 4.91 -18.95
CA GLY A 129 -0.53 5.69 -20.19
C GLY A 129 0.84 5.59 -20.85
N TRP A 130 0.88 5.34 -22.15
CA TRP A 130 2.12 5.20 -22.92
C TRP A 130 1.89 5.54 -24.39
N LYS A 131 2.73 6.43 -24.96
CA LYS A 131 2.70 6.79 -26.39
C LYS A 131 1.30 7.17 -26.90
N GLY A 132 0.54 7.92 -26.09
CA GLY A 132 -0.82 8.38 -26.43
C GLY A 132 -1.92 7.34 -26.25
N ARG A 133 -1.59 6.13 -25.79
CA ARG A 133 -2.57 5.10 -25.38
C ARG A 133 -2.73 5.11 -23.86
N SER A 134 -3.88 4.68 -23.37
CA SER A 134 -4.12 4.54 -21.93
C SER A 134 -5.01 3.34 -21.64
N ASN A 135 -4.82 2.73 -20.47
CA ASN A 135 -5.64 1.66 -19.96
C ASN A 135 -5.78 1.77 -18.43
N ALA A 136 -6.92 1.33 -17.91
CA ALA A 136 -7.15 1.22 -16.49
C ALA A 136 -7.93 -0.07 -16.24
N LEU A 137 -7.45 -0.89 -15.30
CA LEU A 137 -8.01 -2.21 -15.04
C LEU A 137 -7.90 -2.60 -13.56
N VAL A 138 -8.78 -3.49 -13.12
CA VAL A 138 -8.82 -4.05 -11.77
C VAL A 138 -8.58 -5.56 -11.83
N VAL A 139 -7.63 -6.04 -11.04
CA VAL A 139 -7.18 -7.43 -11.00
C VAL A 139 -7.27 -7.96 -9.58
N ARG A 140 -8.02 -9.05 -9.36
CA ARG A 140 -8.11 -9.72 -8.06
C ARG A 140 -7.40 -11.07 -8.09
N GLY A 141 -6.48 -11.28 -7.15
CA GLY A 141 -5.68 -12.51 -7.05
C GLY A 141 -4.84 -12.72 -8.30
N ALA A 142 -4.06 -11.72 -8.69
CA ALA A 142 -3.26 -11.73 -9.93
C ALA A 142 -2.30 -12.94 -10.02
N GLU A 143 -1.81 -13.40 -8.87
CA GLU A 143 -0.96 -14.57 -8.70
C GLU A 143 -1.69 -15.91 -8.89
N LEU A 144 -3.02 -15.89 -8.91
CA LEU A 144 -3.90 -17.05 -9.04
C LEU A 144 -4.58 -17.11 -10.41
N LEU A 145 -4.30 -16.17 -11.31
CA LEU A 145 -4.84 -16.15 -12.67
C LEU A 145 -3.99 -17.03 -13.60
N ASP A 146 -4.63 -17.70 -14.55
CA ASP A 146 -3.93 -18.48 -15.59
C ASP A 146 -3.07 -17.60 -16.50
N ASP A 147 -3.48 -16.34 -16.69
CA ASP A 147 -2.74 -15.37 -17.49
C ASP A 147 -1.57 -14.77 -16.71
N ILE A 148 -0.38 -15.36 -16.89
CA ILE A 148 0.86 -14.97 -16.21
C ILE A 148 1.26 -13.50 -16.41
N ARG A 149 0.71 -12.82 -17.43
CA ARG A 149 1.04 -11.43 -17.74
C ARG A 149 0.70 -10.48 -16.59
N TYR A 150 -0.40 -10.73 -15.86
CA TYR A 150 -0.77 -9.92 -14.70
C TYR A 150 0.31 -9.94 -13.62
N ALA A 151 0.77 -11.14 -13.25
CA ALA A 151 1.83 -11.31 -12.27
C ALA A 151 3.16 -10.69 -12.75
N ALA A 152 3.51 -10.89 -14.02
CA ALA A 152 4.74 -10.34 -14.62
C ALA A 152 4.76 -8.80 -14.59
N ILE A 153 3.64 -8.15 -14.95
CA ILE A 153 3.48 -6.69 -14.92
C ILE A 153 3.64 -6.15 -13.50
N LEU A 154 2.92 -6.75 -12.53
CA LEU A 154 3.00 -6.32 -11.12
C LEU A 154 4.42 -6.47 -10.57
N GLN A 155 5.07 -7.60 -10.86
CA GLN A 155 6.44 -7.85 -10.41
C GLN A 155 7.45 -6.89 -11.05
N ALA A 156 7.30 -6.58 -12.34
CA ALA A 156 8.17 -5.63 -13.05
C ALA A 156 8.06 -4.22 -12.45
N ILE A 157 6.83 -3.71 -12.27
CA ILE A 157 6.58 -2.40 -11.66
C ILE A 157 7.14 -2.35 -10.25
N ARG A 158 6.85 -3.36 -9.43
CA ARG A 158 7.33 -3.44 -8.05
C ARG A 158 8.86 -3.45 -7.98
N SER A 159 9.51 -4.32 -8.75
CA SER A 159 10.96 -4.45 -8.75
C SER A 159 11.63 -3.15 -9.20
N PHE A 160 11.09 -2.50 -10.23
CA PHE A 160 11.59 -1.21 -10.69
C PHE A 160 11.45 -0.13 -9.63
N VAL A 161 10.26 0.03 -9.05
CA VAL A 161 9.99 1.04 -8.01
C VAL A 161 10.86 0.82 -6.78
N GLU A 162 10.94 -0.42 -6.27
CA GLU A 162 11.75 -0.77 -5.10
C GLU A 162 13.26 -0.60 -5.38
N SER A 163 13.73 -0.83 -6.60
CA SER A 163 15.14 -0.60 -6.97
C SER A 163 15.54 0.89 -6.89
N ARG A 164 14.58 1.80 -7.12
CA ARG A 164 14.83 3.26 -7.17
C ARG A 164 14.53 3.96 -5.86
N THR A 165 13.48 3.52 -5.17
CA THR A 165 12.99 4.14 -3.93
C THR A 165 13.38 3.35 -2.67
N GLY A 166 14.11 2.25 -2.85
CA GLY A 166 14.42 1.28 -1.81
C GLY A 166 13.23 0.35 -1.54
N VAL A 167 13.48 -0.76 -0.84
CA VAL A 167 12.37 -1.61 -0.38
C VAL A 167 11.66 -0.87 0.75
N ALA A 168 10.41 -0.47 0.54
CA ALA A 168 9.54 -0.20 1.67
C ALA A 168 9.24 -1.55 2.29
N ARG A 169 10.09 -1.95 3.25
CA ARG A 169 9.81 -3.13 4.06
C ARG A 169 8.42 -2.94 4.68
N PHE A 170 7.78 -4.04 5.05
CA PHE A 170 6.54 -4.01 5.82
C PHE A 170 6.69 -3.33 7.21
N ARG A 171 7.90 -2.83 7.51
CA ARG A 171 8.27 -2.21 8.77
C ARG A 171 7.31 -1.07 9.13
N ASP A 172 6.75 -1.18 10.32
CA ASP A 172 6.16 -0.08 11.07
C ASP A 172 7.16 1.08 11.13
N LEU A 173 7.02 2.06 10.24
CA LEU A 173 7.89 3.24 10.20
C LEU A 173 7.53 4.28 11.26
N VAL A 174 6.65 3.96 12.19
CA VAL A 174 6.36 4.85 13.31
C VAL A 174 7.37 4.66 14.44
N LEU A 175 8.07 3.53 14.51
CA LEU A 175 8.81 3.13 15.71
C LEU A 175 10.09 2.34 15.32
N PRO A 176 11.31 2.81 15.67
CA PRO A 176 12.52 1.98 15.61
C PRO A 176 12.26 0.59 16.21
N GLU A 177 12.97 -0.45 15.80
CA GLU A 177 12.77 -1.83 16.30
C GLU A 177 12.89 -1.93 17.85
N SER A 178 13.60 -0.99 18.46
CA SER A 178 13.66 -0.78 19.91
C SER A 178 12.39 -0.17 20.52
N GLU A 179 11.36 0.11 19.73
CA GLU A 179 10.18 0.87 20.11
C GLU A 179 8.83 0.15 19.96
N LEU A 180 8.78 -1.00 19.29
CA LEU A 180 7.58 -1.85 19.22
C LEU A 180 7.53 -2.84 20.37
N GLY A 181 6.34 -3.24 20.77
CA GLY A 181 6.16 -4.42 21.61
C GLY A 181 5.67 -5.60 20.79
N LEU A 182 5.87 -6.81 21.31
CA LEU A 182 5.39 -8.05 20.72
C LEU A 182 4.17 -8.53 21.49
N LEU A 183 3.15 -9.02 20.80
CA LEU A 183 2.01 -9.73 21.39
C LEU A 183 2.12 -11.23 21.09
N ASN A 184 2.13 -12.01 22.16
CA ASN A 184 1.81 -13.43 22.12
C ASN A 184 0.39 -13.60 22.66
N LEU A 185 -0.54 -14.05 21.82
CA LEU A 185 -1.93 -14.27 22.18
C LEU A 185 -2.27 -15.73 22.00
N ARG A 186 -2.70 -16.38 23.08
CA ARG A 186 -3.24 -17.74 23.07
C ARG A 186 -4.63 -17.74 23.69
N THR A 187 -5.55 -18.45 23.06
CA THR A 187 -6.87 -18.68 23.64
C THR A 187 -7.17 -20.18 23.70
N PHE A 188 -8.06 -20.53 24.62
CA PHE A 188 -8.70 -21.83 24.65
C PHE A 188 -10.21 -21.62 24.76
N PRO A 189 -11.05 -22.13 23.84
CA PRO A 189 -10.68 -22.70 22.52
C PRO A 189 -9.99 -21.69 21.58
N PRO A 190 -9.46 -22.13 20.42
CA PRO A 190 -8.97 -21.23 19.38
C PRO A 190 -10.04 -20.22 18.95
N ALA A 191 -9.61 -19.01 18.62
CA ALA A 191 -10.50 -17.92 18.24
C ALA A 191 -9.98 -17.14 17.04
N GLU A 192 -10.91 -16.65 16.23
CA GLU A 192 -10.63 -15.57 15.28
C GLU A 192 -10.30 -14.29 16.05
N VAL A 193 -9.29 -13.56 15.57
CA VAL A 193 -8.75 -12.39 16.24
C VAL A 193 -9.00 -11.14 15.41
N GLU A 194 -9.61 -10.14 16.04
CA GLU A 194 -9.62 -8.76 15.58
C GLU A 194 -8.92 -7.89 16.62
N ILE A 195 -7.98 -7.02 16.22
CA ILE A 195 -7.31 -6.07 17.13
C ILE A 195 -7.59 -4.67 16.62
N ASP A 196 -8.11 -3.82 17.50
CA ASP A 196 -8.46 -2.42 17.22
C ASP A 196 -9.39 -2.25 15.99
N GLY A 197 -10.24 -3.24 15.73
CA GLY A 197 -11.18 -3.24 14.60
C GLY A 197 -10.66 -3.87 13.31
N VAL A 198 -9.41 -4.37 13.27
CA VAL A 198 -8.84 -5.10 12.11
C VAL A 198 -8.92 -6.58 12.32
N SER A 199 -9.59 -7.30 11.42
CA SER A 199 -9.47 -8.76 11.37
C SER A 199 -8.04 -9.14 11.02
N MET A 200 -7.41 -9.96 11.86
CA MET A 200 -6.05 -10.45 11.63
C MET A 200 -6.00 -11.50 10.51
N GLY A 201 -7.15 -12.02 10.06
CA GLY A 201 -7.23 -13.11 9.07
C GLY A 201 -6.58 -14.42 9.55
N ARG A 202 -6.31 -14.53 10.86
CA ARG A 202 -5.64 -15.65 11.50
C ARG A 202 -6.33 -15.98 12.83
N GLU A 203 -6.21 -17.23 13.21
CA GLU A 203 -6.71 -17.74 14.49
C GLU A 203 -5.58 -17.78 15.52
N THR A 204 -5.93 -17.73 16.80
CA THR A 204 -4.98 -17.97 17.88
C THR A 204 -4.42 -19.41 17.81
N PRO A 205 -3.13 -19.63 18.11
CA PRO A 205 -2.21 -18.69 18.73
C PRO A 205 -1.55 -17.71 17.75
N LEU A 206 -1.44 -16.44 18.16
CA LEU A 206 -0.58 -15.45 17.53
C LEU A 206 0.72 -15.36 18.34
N ASN A 207 1.87 -15.53 17.70
CA ASN A 207 3.17 -15.40 18.35
C ASN A 207 3.97 -14.29 17.67
N GLY A 208 4.48 -13.34 18.46
CA GLY A 208 5.31 -12.24 17.97
C GLY A 208 4.58 -11.25 17.07
N LEU A 209 3.27 -11.02 17.29
CA LEU A 209 2.57 -9.97 16.57
C LEU A 209 3.12 -8.61 17.03
N GLU A 210 3.74 -7.87 16.11
CA GLU A 210 4.23 -6.53 16.39
C GLU A 210 3.05 -5.55 16.55
N LEU A 211 3.06 -4.79 17.63
CA LEU A 211 2.10 -3.73 17.90
C LEU A 211 2.85 -2.49 18.44
N GLY A 212 2.34 -1.30 18.09
CA GLY A 212 2.80 -0.06 18.72
C GLY A 212 2.58 -0.11 20.25
N PRO A 213 3.38 0.61 21.06
CA PRO A 213 3.14 0.71 22.49
C PRO A 213 1.86 1.52 22.73
N GLY A 214 1.08 1.08 23.70
CA GLY A 214 -0.19 1.71 24.00
C GLY A 214 -1.24 0.70 24.42
N VAL A 215 -2.47 1.18 24.44
CA VAL A 215 -3.63 0.43 24.88
C VAL A 215 -4.39 -0.05 23.66
N HIS A 216 -4.60 -1.36 23.59
CA HIS A 216 -5.26 -2.04 22.48
C HIS A 216 -6.50 -2.78 22.96
N VAL A 217 -7.39 -3.09 22.03
CA VAL A 217 -8.58 -3.90 22.27
C VAL A 217 -8.62 -5.07 21.29
N ALA A 218 -8.52 -6.29 21.80
CA ALA A 218 -8.76 -7.50 21.04
C ALA A 218 -10.24 -7.89 21.13
N ARG A 219 -10.84 -8.22 19.99
CA ARG A 219 -12.15 -8.86 19.85
C ARG A 219 -11.90 -10.30 19.40
N LEU A 220 -12.27 -11.25 20.26
CA LEU A 220 -11.97 -12.67 20.10
C LEU A 220 -13.29 -13.43 19.95
N ARG A 221 -13.39 -14.21 18.88
CA ARG A 221 -14.56 -15.07 18.61
C ARG A 221 -14.11 -16.53 18.54
N PRO A 222 -14.44 -17.37 19.53
CA PRO A 222 -14.19 -18.80 19.47
C PRO A 222 -14.71 -19.43 18.17
N LEU A 223 -13.96 -20.36 17.62
CA LEU A 223 -14.39 -21.09 16.43
C LEU A 223 -15.69 -21.87 16.71
N GLY A 224 -16.64 -21.77 15.80
CA GLY A 224 -17.97 -22.40 15.96
C GLY A 224 -18.87 -21.73 17.01
N SER A 225 -18.50 -20.56 17.52
CA SER A 225 -19.33 -19.78 18.44
C SER A 225 -19.65 -18.39 17.89
N ASP A 226 -20.84 -17.89 18.23
CA ASP A 226 -21.22 -16.49 18.01
C ASP A 226 -20.86 -15.59 19.21
N LYS A 227 -20.32 -16.18 20.29
CA LYS A 227 -19.88 -15.42 21.45
C LYS A 227 -18.63 -14.62 21.08
N VAL A 228 -18.60 -13.36 21.50
CA VAL A 228 -17.47 -12.47 21.27
C VAL A 228 -16.98 -11.91 22.60
N ARG A 229 -15.68 -12.07 22.88
CA ARG A 229 -15.03 -11.48 24.06
C ARG A 229 -14.16 -10.29 23.63
N ARG A 230 -14.32 -9.17 24.33
CA ARG A 230 -13.44 -8.00 24.17
C ARG A 230 -12.45 -7.94 25.32
N VAL A 231 -11.16 -7.84 25.01
CA VAL A 231 -10.08 -7.77 25.99
C VAL A 231 -9.23 -6.55 25.71
N LYS A 232 -9.11 -5.68 26.71
CA LYS A 232 -8.24 -4.51 26.67
C LYS A 232 -6.87 -4.91 27.23
N PHE A 233 -5.80 -4.59 26.53
CA PHE A 233 -4.43 -4.90 26.96
C PHE A 233 -3.50 -3.74 26.65
N THR A 234 -2.34 -3.71 27.32
CA THR A 234 -1.31 -2.69 27.10
C THR A 234 -0.07 -3.36 26.55
N VAL A 235 0.43 -2.82 25.44
CA VAL A 235 1.71 -3.21 24.85
C VAL A 235 2.75 -2.19 25.27
N TYR A 236 3.87 -2.66 25.82
CA TYR A 236 4.99 -1.80 26.17
C TYR A 236 6.09 -1.89 25.13
N LYS A 237 6.75 -0.75 24.94
CA LYS A 237 7.92 -0.57 24.10
C LYS A 237 9.00 -1.62 24.36
N GLY A 238 9.43 -2.37 23.35
CA GLY A 238 10.48 -3.39 23.42
C GLY A 238 10.13 -4.64 24.22
N GLN A 239 8.89 -4.78 24.71
CA GLN A 239 8.48 -5.88 25.58
C GLN A 239 7.55 -6.87 24.88
N VAL A 240 7.56 -8.10 25.36
CA VAL A 240 6.61 -9.15 24.95
C VAL A 240 5.43 -9.18 25.91
N THR A 241 4.26 -8.79 25.41
CA THR A 241 2.97 -8.93 26.08
C THR A 241 2.44 -10.34 25.83
N ASN A 242 2.21 -11.10 26.89
CA ASN A 242 1.64 -12.44 26.79
C ASN A 242 0.19 -12.43 27.29
N LEU A 243 -0.75 -12.75 26.41
CA LEU A 243 -2.17 -12.94 26.74
C LEU A 243 -2.53 -14.41 26.59
N ASN A 244 -2.90 -15.03 27.70
CA ASN A 244 -3.44 -16.39 27.72
C ASN A 244 -4.86 -16.31 28.28
N LEU A 245 -5.85 -16.63 27.45
CA LEU A 245 -7.25 -16.41 27.77
C LEU A 245 -8.05 -17.71 27.63
N ASN A 246 -8.77 -18.08 28.68
CA ASN A 246 -9.81 -19.08 28.59
C ASN A 246 -11.13 -18.39 28.18
N LEU A 247 -11.65 -18.71 27.00
CA LEU A 247 -12.87 -18.11 26.45
C LEU A 247 -14.15 -18.84 26.87
N ASP A 248 -14.03 -20.03 27.46
CA ASP A 248 -15.18 -20.79 27.97
C ASP A 248 -15.68 -20.25 29.32
N GLU A 249 -14.82 -19.56 30.06
CA GLU A 249 -15.17 -18.85 31.29
C GLU A 249 -15.83 -17.51 30.94
N THR A 250 -17.09 -17.56 30.52
CA THR A 250 -17.96 -16.37 30.55
C THR A 250 -18.34 -16.06 32.00
N GLN A 251 -17.72 -15.03 32.57
CA GLN A 251 -18.32 -14.22 33.65
C GLN A 251 -19.21 -13.13 33.05
#